data_AF-A0AA48M7B0-F1
#
_entry.id   AF-A0AA48M7B0-F1
#
_cell.length_a   1.000
_cell.length_b   1.000
_cell.length_c   1.000
_cell.angle_alpha   90.00
_cell.angle_beta   90.00
_cell.angle_gamma   90.00
#
_symmetry.space_group_name_H-M   'P 1'
#
loop_
_entity.id
_entity.type
_entity.pdbx_description
1 polymer ?
#
loop_
_entity_poly.entity_id
_entity_poly.type
_entity_poly.pdbx_seq_one_letter_code
_entity_poly.pdbx_strand_id
1 'polypeptide(L)'
;MLNLVLAAMERLALTVIVGGGVVMAAGVRPLLLSILAKPGQPDLAETVEGLSINAWNRYNRFALWAAIVVAVVDLVRIVTGLAFSWWHVGLILTIFVALLGKLLIDQTLKTRLNETGAEAVGSAEQRAGHRRVEFLSVVILVLAVLLVILPF
;
A
#
# COMPACT_ATOMS: atom_id res chain seq x y z
N MET A 1 -20.26 -24.39 -0.78
CA MET A 1 -18.77 -24.52 -0.83
C MET A 1 -18.11 -23.36 -1.57
N LEU A 2 -18.49 -23.05 -2.81
CA LEU A 2 -17.89 -21.94 -3.57
C LEU A 2 -17.93 -20.59 -2.81
N ASN A 3 -19.09 -20.21 -2.26
CA ASN A 3 -19.22 -18.95 -1.50
C ASN A 3 -18.29 -18.88 -0.27
N LEU A 4 -18.08 -20.02 0.41
CA LEU A 4 -17.16 -20.10 1.56
C LEU A 4 -15.71 -19.87 1.12
N VAL A 5 -15.30 -20.49 0.00
CA VAL A 5 -13.96 -20.33 -0.56
C VAL A 5 -13.71 -18.90 -1.00
N LEU A 6 -14.67 -18.28 -1.69
CA LEU A 6 -14.59 -16.88 -2.13
C LEU A 6 -14.47 -15.93 -0.92
N ALA A 7 -15.28 -16.13 0.11
CA ALA A 7 -15.20 -15.35 1.33
C ALA A 7 -13.83 -15.52 2.02
N ALA A 8 -13.30 -16.74 2.11
CA ALA A 8 -11.98 -16.99 2.70
C ALA A 8 -10.86 -16.28 1.91
N MET A 9 -10.89 -16.35 0.57
CA MET A 9 -9.93 -15.67 -0.30
C MET A 9 -9.97 -14.16 -0.12
N GLU A 10 -11.16 -13.58 -0.10
CA GLU A 10 -11.37 -12.15 0.13
C GLU A 10 -10.81 -11.73 1.50
N ARG A 11 -11.14 -12.46 2.57
CA ARG A 11 -10.67 -12.16 3.94
C ARG A 11 -9.15 -12.24 4.04
N LEU A 12 -8.53 -13.23 3.44
CA LEU A 12 -7.07 -13.35 3.39
C LEU A 12 -6.44 -12.17 2.64
N ALA A 13 -7.00 -11.80 1.48
CA ALA A 13 -6.51 -10.69 0.69
C ALA A 13 -6.65 -9.35 1.44
N LEU A 14 -7.81 -9.07 2.04
CA LEU A 14 -8.02 -7.88 2.85
C LEU A 14 -7.10 -7.86 4.08
N THR A 15 -6.82 -9.01 4.70
CA THR A 15 -5.87 -9.11 5.82
C THR A 15 -4.46 -8.74 5.38
N VAL A 16 -4.03 -9.11 4.17
CA VAL A 16 -2.73 -8.68 3.63
C VAL A 16 -2.68 -7.16 3.46
N ILE A 17 -3.75 -6.54 2.96
CA ILE A 17 -3.82 -5.08 2.77
C ILE A 17 -3.84 -4.36 4.13
N VAL A 18 -4.76 -4.71 5.02
CA VAL A 18 -4.91 -4.03 6.32
C VAL A 18 -3.73 -4.36 7.24
N GLY A 19 -3.46 -5.65 7.46
CA GLY A 19 -2.42 -6.12 8.36
C GLY A 19 -1.02 -5.70 7.92
N GLY A 20 -0.71 -5.85 6.63
CA GLY A 20 0.55 -5.38 6.08
C GLY A 20 0.70 -3.86 6.20
N GLY A 21 -0.36 -3.10 5.94
CA GLY A 21 -0.37 -1.65 6.10
C GLY A 21 -0.09 -1.21 7.55
N VAL A 22 -0.74 -1.85 8.52
CA VAL A 22 -0.52 -1.59 9.95
C VAL A 22 0.91 -1.93 10.38
N VAL A 23 1.44 -3.09 9.98
CA VAL A 23 2.82 -3.49 10.30
C VAL A 23 3.83 -2.49 9.71
N MET A 24 3.61 -2.06 8.47
CA MET A 24 4.49 -1.08 7.83
C MET A 24 4.42 0.30 8.51
N ALA A 25 3.22 0.74 8.91
CA ALA A 25 3.00 2.04 9.53
C ALA A 25 3.47 2.11 10.99
N ALA A 26 3.27 1.05 11.77
CA ALA A 26 3.59 1.01 13.20
C ALA A 26 4.98 0.43 13.49
N GLY A 27 5.40 -0.57 12.71
CA GLY A 27 6.65 -1.30 12.93
C GLY A 27 7.79 -0.75 12.08
N VAL A 28 7.62 -0.62 10.77
CA VAL A 28 8.75 -0.35 9.87
C VAL A 28 9.09 1.14 9.80
N ARG A 29 8.11 2.00 9.50
CA ARG A 29 8.36 3.44 9.29
C ARG A 29 8.92 4.16 10.52
N PRO A 30 8.41 3.97 11.75
CA PRO A 30 8.94 4.65 12.93
C PRO A 30 10.39 4.26 13.23
N LEU A 31 10.73 2.97 13.04
CA LEU A 31 12.09 2.49 13.20
C LEU A 31 13.04 3.18 12.20
N LEU A 32 12.68 3.25 10.92
CA LEU A 32 13.53 3.88 9.90
C LEU A 32 13.66 5.40 10.11
N LEU A 33 12.57 6.08 10.49
CA LEU A 33 12.60 7.51 10.82
C LEU A 33 13.52 7.82 12.01
N SER A 34 13.54 6.96 13.03
CA SER A 34 14.42 7.13 14.19
C SER A 34 15.91 7.05 13.83
N ILE A 35 16.24 6.27 12.78
CA ILE A 35 17.61 6.15 12.26
C ILE A 35 17.95 7.37 11.40
N LEU A 36 17.02 7.82 10.54
CA LEU A 36 17.17 9.01 9.70
C LEU A 36 17.33 10.31 10.50
N ALA A 37 16.78 10.37 11.72
CA ALA A 37 16.89 11.54 12.60
C ALA A 37 18.29 11.73 13.21
N LYS A 38 19.20 10.76 13.08
CA LYS A 38 20.56 10.86 13.63
C LYS A 38 21.42 11.80 12.75
N PRO A 39 21.90 12.94 13.27
CA PRO A 39 22.69 13.88 12.49
C PRO A 39 24.10 13.33 12.16
N GLY A 40 24.64 13.76 11.02
CA GLY A 40 26.06 13.58 10.68
C GLY A 40 26.43 12.31 9.90
N GLN A 41 25.46 11.57 9.33
CA GLN A 41 25.73 10.35 8.54
C GLN A 41 24.94 10.34 7.22
N PRO A 42 25.37 11.09 6.19
CA PRO A 42 24.66 11.21 4.91
C PRO A 42 24.53 9.85 4.18
N ASP A 43 25.57 9.03 4.18
CA ASP A 43 25.55 7.70 3.54
C ASP A 43 24.55 6.74 4.23
N LEU A 44 24.41 6.84 5.55
CA LEU A 44 23.42 6.09 6.30
C LEU A 44 22.01 6.57 5.95
N ALA A 45 21.82 7.88 5.79
CA ALA A 45 20.53 8.46 5.46
C ALA A 45 20.04 8.01 4.07
N GLU A 46 20.93 8.01 3.07
CA GLU A 46 20.63 7.48 1.74
C GLU A 46 20.27 5.98 1.79
N THR A 47 21.06 5.18 2.51
CA THR A 47 20.84 3.73 2.63
C THR A 47 19.49 3.42 3.29
N VAL A 48 19.18 4.11 4.39
CA VAL A 48 17.92 3.90 5.15
C VAL A 48 16.71 4.36 4.34
N GLU A 49 16.83 5.45 3.60
CA GLU A 49 15.77 5.89 2.70
C GLU A 49 15.54 4.89 1.56
N GLY A 50 16.62 4.38 0.95
CA GLY A 50 16.53 3.34 -0.07
C GLY A 50 15.87 2.06 0.47
N LEU A 51 16.19 1.66 1.70
CA LEU A 51 15.56 0.53 2.38
C LEU A 51 14.06 0.79 2.63
N SER A 52 13.71 1.99 3.10
CA SER A 52 12.33 2.43 3.31
C SER A 52 11.51 2.33 2.03
N ILE A 53 11.97 2.95 0.94
CA ILE A 53 11.29 2.94 -0.35
C ILE A 53 11.13 1.51 -0.87
N ASN A 54 12.16 0.67 -0.77
CA ASN A 54 12.10 -0.72 -1.22
C ASN A 54 11.10 -1.55 -0.39
N ALA A 55 11.07 -1.38 0.94
CA ALA A 55 10.15 -2.08 1.81
C ALA A 55 8.69 -1.70 1.50
N TRP A 56 8.40 -0.40 1.37
CA TRP A 56 7.08 0.11 1.00
C TRP A 56 6.65 -0.33 -0.39
N ASN A 57 7.54 -0.27 -1.38
CA ASN A 57 7.25 -0.73 -2.74
C ASN A 57 6.92 -2.23 -2.77
N ARG A 58 7.69 -3.05 -2.06
CA ARG A 58 7.44 -4.49 -1.97
C ARG A 58 6.08 -4.79 -1.34
N TYR A 59 5.75 -4.12 -0.24
CA TYR A 59 4.43 -4.23 0.37
C TYR A 59 3.32 -3.75 -0.58
N ASN A 60 3.45 -2.58 -1.20
CA ASN A 60 2.44 -2.02 -2.11
C ASN A 60 2.17 -2.95 -3.30
N ARG A 61 3.18 -3.69 -3.80
CA ARG A 61 2.99 -4.72 -4.82
C ARG A 61 2.17 -5.91 -4.32
N PHE A 62 2.43 -6.40 -3.11
CA PHE A 62 1.63 -7.47 -2.51
C PHE A 62 0.20 -7.02 -2.23
N ALA A 63 0.01 -5.79 -1.75
CA ALA A 63 -1.31 -5.20 -1.57
C ALA A 63 -2.07 -5.06 -2.90
N LEU A 64 -1.38 -4.72 -4.00
CA LEU A 64 -1.97 -4.67 -5.34
C LEU A 64 -2.43 -6.05 -5.80
N TRP A 65 -1.60 -7.09 -5.62
CA TRP A 65 -1.99 -8.46 -5.91
C TRP A 65 -3.18 -8.91 -5.08
N ALA A 66 -3.22 -8.58 -3.79
CA ALA A 66 -4.36 -8.84 -2.93
C ALA A 66 -5.63 -8.11 -3.43
N ALA A 67 -5.51 -6.85 -3.87
CA ALA A 67 -6.64 -6.12 -4.44
C ALA A 67 -7.16 -6.76 -5.74
N ILE A 68 -6.27 -7.28 -6.59
CA ILE A 68 -6.64 -8.06 -7.78
C ILE A 68 -7.40 -9.32 -7.39
N VAL A 69 -6.96 -10.05 -6.36
CA VAL A 69 -7.67 -11.25 -5.88
C VAL A 69 -9.10 -10.90 -5.43
N VAL A 70 -9.28 -9.81 -4.68
CA VAL A 70 -10.63 -9.35 -4.27
C VAL A 70 -11.48 -8.98 -5.49
N ALA A 71 -10.93 -8.25 -6.46
CA ALA A 71 -11.64 -7.90 -7.68
C ALA A 71 -12.05 -9.14 -8.51
N VAL A 72 -11.21 -10.18 -8.55
CA VAL A 72 -11.53 -11.47 -9.18
C VAL A 72 -12.65 -12.18 -8.42
N VAL A 73 -12.63 -12.16 -7.08
CA VAL A 73 -13.72 -12.71 -6.26
C VAL A 73 -15.05 -12.03 -6.58
N ASP A 74 -15.07 -10.70 -6.67
CA ASP A 74 -16.27 -9.95 -7.06
C ASP A 74 -16.75 -10.31 -8.46
N LEU A 75 -15.83 -10.41 -9.42
CA LEU A 75 -16.17 -10.84 -10.78
C LEU A 75 -16.80 -12.24 -10.80
N VAL A 76 -16.25 -13.17 -10.03
CA VAL A 76 -16.82 -14.53 -9.91
C VAL A 76 -18.22 -14.47 -9.31
N ARG A 77 -18.45 -13.67 -8.27
CA ARG A 77 -19.80 -13.50 -7.69
C ARG A 77 -20.80 -12.98 -8.72
N ILE A 78 -20.42 -11.95 -9.48
CA ILE A 78 -21.26 -11.35 -10.52
C ILE A 78 -21.61 -12.38 -11.60
N VAL A 79 -20.62 -13.09 -12.14
CA VAL A 79 -20.82 -14.03 -13.25
C VAL A 79 -21.59 -15.29 -12.81
N THR A 80 -21.47 -15.69 -11.55
CA THR A 80 -22.18 -16.86 -10.99
C THR A 80 -23.53 -16.53 -10.38
N GLY A 81 -23.93 -15.26 -10.33
CA GLY A 81 -25.19 -14.82 -9.72
C GLY A 81 -25.23 -15.00 -8.19
N LEU A 82 -24.08 -15.07 -7.53
CA LEU A 82 -23.99 -15.06 -6.08
C LEU A 82 -24.28 -13.66 -5.53
N ALA A 83 -24.63 -13.58 -4.23
CA ALA A 83 -24.82 -12.30 -3.56
C ALA A 83 -23.56 -11.43 -3.66
N PHE A 84 -23.75 -10.18 -4.08
CA PHE A 84 -22.70 -9.19 -4.23
C PHE A 84 -23.26 -7.77 -4.06
N SER A 85 -22.35 -6.81 -3.86
CA SER A 85 -22.68 -5.40 -3.74
C SER A 85 -21.82 -4.52 -4.65
N TRP A 86 -22.45 -3.59 -5.37
CA TRP A 86 -21.73 -2.62 -6.21
C TRP A 86 -20.83 -1.67 -5.43
N TRP A 87 -21.16 -1.34 -4.19
CA TRP A 87 -20.28 -0.51 -3.36
C TRP A 87 -18.97 -1.23 -3.05
N HIS A 88 -18.99 -2.55 -2.82
CA HIS A 88 -17.79 -3.36 -2.58
C HIS A 88 -16.85 -3.28 -3.79
N VAL A 89 -17.40 -3.45 -5.00
CA VAL A 89 -16.68 -3.29 -6.27
C VAL A 89 -16.09 -1.88 -6.40
N GLY A 90 -16.87 -0.84 -6.08
CA GLY A 90 -16.41 0.55 -6.14
C GLY A 90 -15.23 0.83 -5.19
N LEU A 91 -15.28 0.31 -3.96
CA LEU A 91 -14.20 0.50 -3.00
C LEU A 91 -12.93 -0.24 -3.41
N ILE A 92 -13.03 -1.48 -3.90
CA ILE A 92 -11.84 -2.24 -4.31
C ILE A 92 -11.17 -1.61 -5.53
N LEU A 93 -11.95 -1.10 -6.49
CA LEU A 93 -11.41 -0.33 -7.63
C LEU A 93 -10.71 0.95 -7.17
N THR A 94 -11.27 1.64 -6.18
CA THR A 94 -10.66 2.84 -5.61
C THR A 94 -9.32 2.51 -4.92
N ILE A 95 -9.27 1.43 -4.14
CA ILE A 95 -8.02 0.92 -3.53
C ILE A 95 -6.99 0.57 -4.60
N PHE A 96 -7.42 -0.11 -5.67
CA PHE A 96 -6.55 -0.52 -6.77
C PHE A 96 -5.90 0.70 -7.45
N VAL A 97 -6.68 1.71 -7.81
CA VAL A 97 -6.17 2.95 -8.42
C VAL A 97 -5.22 3.68 -7.46
N ALA A 98 -5.55 3.76 -6.17
CA ALA A 98 -4.69 4.38 -5.16
C ALA A 98 -3.35 3.63 -5.01
N LEU A 99 -3.35 2.30 -5.07
CA LEU A 99 -2.12 1.48 -5.04
C LEU A 99 -1.24 1.70 -6.27
N LEU A 100 -1.83 1.80 -7.47
CA LEU A 100 -1.08 2.17 -8.68
C LEU A 100 -0.43 3.55 -8.52
N GLY A 101 -1.18 4.53 -8.01
CA GLY A 101 -0.65 5.86 -7.70
C GLY A 101 0.54 5.82 -6.73
N LYS A 102 0.46 5.01 -5.67
CA LYS A 102 1.59 4.82 -4.74
C LYS A 102 2.81 4.22 -5.43
N LEU A 103 2.64 3.18 -6.25
CA LEU A 103 3.75 2.54 -6.94
C LEU A 103 4.47 3.48 -7.91
N LEU A 104 3.74 4.36 -8.61
CA LEU A 104 4.33 5.36 -9.50
C LEU A 104 5.16 6.40 -8.73
N ILE A 105 4.65 6.87 -7.59
CA ILE A 105 5.37 7.82 -6.73
C ILE A 105 6.62 7.15 -6.15
N ASP A 106 6.51 5.92 -5.65
CA ASP A 106 7.64 5.15 -5.10
C ASP A 106 8.74 4.94 -6.15
N GLN A 107 8.37 4.67 -7.42
CA GLN A 107 9.33 4.57 -8.52
C GLN A 107 10.04 5.91 -8.77
N THR A 108 9.30 7.02 -8.76
CA THR A 108 9.87 8.35 -8.97
C THR A 108 10.85 8.72 -7.85
N LEU A 109 10.47 8.45 -6.59
CA LEU A 109 11.35 8.66 -5.43
C LEU A 109 12.61 7.80 -5.51
N LYS A 110 12.48 6.54 -5.93
CA LYS A 110 13.62 5.63 -6.11
C LYS A 110 14.57 6.10 -7.21
N THR A 111 14.04 6.51 -8.36
CA THR A 111 14.86 7.03 -9.47
C THR A 111 15.63 8.26 -9.03
N ARG A 112 14.96 9.21 -8.35
CA ARG A 112 15.60 10.41 -7.79
C ARG A 112 16.71 10.07 -6.79
N LEU A 113 16.45 9.15 -5.85
CA LEU A 113 17.47 8.72 -4.90
C LEU A 113 18.71 8.18 -5.59
N ASN A 114 18.53 7.41 -6.67
CA ASN A 114 19.65 6.88 -7.46
C ASN A 114 20.39 7.96 -8.28
N GLU A 115 19.70 9.02 -8.71
CA GLU A 115 20.28 10.10 -9.52
C GLU A 115 21.02 11.15 -8.68
N THR A 116 20.47 11.54 -7.54
CA THR A 116 20.99 12.65 -6.71
C THR A 116 21.51 12.22 -5.34
N GLY A 117 21.44 10.92 -5.00
CA GLY A 117 22.00 10.35 -3.77
C GLY A 117 21.49 11.05 -2.51
N ALA A 118 22.42 11.34 -1.58
CA ALA A 118 22.14 12.03 -0.32
C ALA A 118 21.41 13.37 -0.46
N GLU A 119 21.55 14.10 -1.58
CA GLU A 119 20.85 15.38 -1.80
C GLU A 119 19.34 15.20 -2.03
N ALA A 120 18.92 14.00 -2.46
CA ALA A 120 17.50 13.66 -2.56
C ALA A 120 16.83 13.66 -1.18
N VAL A 121 17.59 13.27 -0.15
CA VAL A 121 17.11 13.04 1.21
C VAL A 121 16.88 14.37 1.92
N GLY A 122 15.65 14.60 2.35
CA GLY A 122 15.20 15.85 2.96
C GLY A 122 14.79 16.92 1.94
N SER A 123 14.87 16.68 0.63
CA SER A 123 14.45 17.63 -0.40
C SER A 123 12.95 17.97 -0.33
N ALA A 124 12.56 19.16 -0.80
CA ALA A 124 11.16 19.59 -0.79
C ALA A 124 10.26 18.67 -1.63
N GLU A 125 10.78 18.17 -2.75
CA GLU A 125 10.10 17.25 -3.65
C GLU A 125 9.90 15.87 -3.00
N GLN A 126 10.91 15.33 -2.32
CA GLN A 126 10.79 14.07 -1.60
C GLN A 126 9.73 14.18 -0.48
N ARG A 127 9.72 15.29 0.27
CA ARG A 127 8.68 15.54 1.28
C ARG A 127 7.29 15.65 0.68
N ALA A 128 7.16 16.23 -0.52
CA ALA A 128 5.88 16.28 -1.23
C ALA A 128 5.44 14.88 -1.69
N GLY A 129 6.36 14.07 -2.21
CA GLY A 129 6.13 12.67 -2.57
C GLY A 129 5.64 11.84 -1.37
N HIS A 130 6.38 11.90 -0.25
CA HIS A 130 6.03 11.21 0.99
C HIS A 130 4.64 11.60 1.52
N ARG A 131 4.29 12.88 1.49
CA ARG A 131 2.94 13.34 1.90
C ARG A 131 1.84 12.76 1.04
N ARG A 132 2.06 12.65 -0.28
CA ARG A 132 1.08 12.02 -1.20
C ARG A 132 0.95 10.52 -0.92
N VAL A 133 2.08 9.82 -0.76
CA VAL A 133 2.10 8.39 -0.44
C VAL A 133 1.40 8.12 0.90
N GLU A 134 1.60 8.97 1.89
CA GLU A 134 0.96 8.89 3.19
C GLU A 134 -0.55 9.10 3.10
N PHE A 135 -1.00 10.15 2.41
CA PHE A 135 -2.42 10.38 2.15
C PHE A 135 -3.08 9.17 1.47
N LEU A 136 -2.48 8.66 0.40
CA LEU A 136 -2.99 7.46 -0.30
C LEU A 136 -3.01 6.23 0.61
N SER A 137 -2.02 6.08 1.51
CA SER A 137 -1.98 4.97 2.47
C SER A 137 -3.13 5.02 3.45
N VAL A 138 -3.45 6.22 3.96
CA VAL A 138 -4.59 6.42 4.86
C VAL A 138 -5.89 6.10 4.15
N VAL A 139 -6.07 6.61 2.92
CA VAL A 139 -7.25 6.32 2.10
C VAL A 139 -7.40 4.80 1.88
N ILE A 140 -6.34 4.11 1.45
CA ILE A 140 -6.36 2.67 1.24
C ILE A 140 -6.73 1.93 2.53
N LEU A 141 -6.13 2.31 3.66
CA LEU A 141 -6.38 1.63 4.94
C LEU A 141 -7.83 1.80 5.39
N VAL A 142 -8.38 3.01 5.31
CA VAL A 142 -9.78 3.29 5.66
C VAL A 142 -10.72 2.47 4.78
N LEU A 143 -10.52 2.49 3.46
CA LEU A 143 -11.35 1.73 2.53
C LEU A 143 -11.24 0.22 2.75
N ALA A 144 -10.04 -0.29 3.01
CA ALA A 144 -9.82 -1.71 3.28
C ALA A 144 -10.46 -2.16 4.59
N VAL A 145 -10.42 -1.33 5.64
CA VAL A 145 -11.13 -1.60 6.90
C VAL A 145 -12.64 -1.59 6.69
N LEU A 146 -13.18 -0.66 5.90
CA LEU A 146 -14.60 -0.66 5.55
C LEU A 146 -15.01 -1.96 4.85
N LEU A 147 -14.20 -2.44 3.90
CA LEU A 147 -14.42 -3.74 3.23
C LEU A 147 -14.35 -4.93 4.19
N VAL A 148 -13.52 -4.86 5.24
CA VAL A 148 -13.49 -5.92 6.26
C VAL A 148 -14.76 -5.90 7.12
N ILE A 149 -15.29 -4.73 7.47
CA ILE A 149 -16.42 -4.64 8.41
C ILE A 149 -17.76 -4.83 7.71
N LEU A 150 -17.92 -4.28 6.51
CA LEU A 150 -19.19 -4.27 5.78
C LEU A 150 -19.34 -5.55 4.94
N PRO A 151 -20.47 -6.28 5.07
CA PRO A 151 -20.72 -7.48 4.26
C PRO A 151 -21.12 -7.12 2.83
N PHE A 152 -20.57 -7.83 1.84
CA PHE A 152 -20.91 -7.72 0.41
C PHE A 152 -22.34 -8.18 0.10
#